data_AF-A0A3M1IKC2-F1
#
_entry.id   AF-A0A3M1IKC2-F1
#
_cell.length_a   1.000
_cell.length_b   1.000
_cell.length_c   1.000
_cell.angle_alpha   90.00
_cell.angle_beta   90.00
_cell.angle_gamma   90.00
#
_symmetry.space_group_name_H-M   'P 1'
#
loop_
_entity.id
_entity.type
_entity.pdbx_description
1 polymer ?
#
loop_
_entity_poly.entity_id
_entity_poly.type
_entity_poly.pdbx_seq_one_letter_code
_entity_poly.pdbx_strand_id
1 'polypeptide(L)'
;GFGVGAPDQTVYSGGDSLVDEQFHLVIQTWGPDGLRLQVDDAEPVWVTDGVSRLPRAAVAMVFGDLSGGGARVAADLAEVRFYDEALVDAELDTIRAELADKHGLGQGVVVPPFSIIAQGFDADGRFFVTIESVAGVRYRLLYLSPEGGEWTEIASARAGGAELTLADPRDPGVAGFYLVVADAGGALPPLEPFAILGGGFSGPGQGYVVVQSVPGHTYVLLKKTALGVGEWVEVDRATADGPETTLTDPDATGPTAFYRVLGE
;
A
#
# COMPACT_ATOMS: atom_id res chain seq x y z
N GLY A 1 -1.84 -6.43 -26.61
CA GLY A 1 -0.92 -5.48 -27.25
C GLY A 1 -1.72 -4.45 -27.99
N PHE A 2 -1.35 -3.18 -27.85
CA PHE A 2 -1.98 -2.07 -28.58
C PHE A 2 -0.95 -1.50 -29.57
N GLY A 3 -1.30 -1.44 -30.85
CA GLY A 3 -0.42 -0.91 -31.89
C GLY A 3 -0.72 0.57 -32.15
N VAL A 4 0.28 1.43 -31.96
CA VAL A 4 0.22 2.82 -32.42
C VAL A 4 1.35 3.08 -33.41
N GLY A 5 1.05 3.83 -34.48
CA GLY A 5 2.03 4.34 -35.43
C GLY A 5 2.19 3.59 -36.75
N ALA A 6 3.20 4.00 -37.51
CA ALA A 6 3.60 3.45 -38.79
C ALA A 6 5.14 3.54 -38.90
N PRO A 7 5.89 2.42 -38.82
CA PRO A 7 5.42 1.04 -38.66
C PRO A 7 4.83 0.75 -37.28
N ASP A 8 4.08 -0.35 -37.17
CA ASP A 8 3.45 -0.79 -35.92
C ASP A 8 4.53 -1.17 -34.91
N GLN A 9 4.58 -0.45 -33.78
CA GLN A 9 5.41 -0.78 -32.63
C GLN A 9 4.59 -1.63 -31.67
N THR A 10 5.03 -2.85 -31.39
CA THR A 10 4.41 -3.70 -30.36
C THR A 10 5.16 -3.51 -29.05
N VAL A 11 4.43 -3.12 -28.01
CA VAL A 11 4.97 -2.98 -26.65
C VAL A 11 4.33 -4.04 -25.77
N TYR A 12 5.15 -4.68 -24.94
CA TYR A 12 4.77 -5.72 -24.00
C TYR A 12 5.30 -5.36 -22.61
N SER A 13 4.52 -5.64 -21.58
CA SER A 13 5.03 -5.63 -20.21
C SER A 13 5.94 -6.86 -20.02
N GLY A 14 7.01 -6.71 -19.23
CA GLY A 14 7.91 -7.83 -18.90
C GLY A 14 7.41 -8.72 -17.77
N GLY A 15 6.17 -8.53 -17.31
CA GLY A 15 5.58 -9.25 -16.17
C GLY A 15 5.09 -10.65 -16.51
N ASP A 16 4.52 -11.31 -15.51
CA ASP A 16 3.91 -12.64 -15.63
C ASP A 16 2.73 -12.66 -16.61
N SER A 17 2.33 -13.86 -17.02
CA SER A 17 1.22 -14.08 -17.94
C SER A 17 -0.09 -13.51 -17.38
N LEU A 18 -0.74 -12.62 -18.14
CA LEU A 18 -2.09 -12.07 -17.85
C LEU A 18 -3.23 -13.05 -18.17
N VAL A 19 -2.90 -14.31 -18.43
CA VAL A 19 -3.88 -15.37 -18.67
C VAL A 19 -4.12 -16.07 -17.35
N ASP A 20 -4.97 -15.46 -16.54
CA ASP A 20 -5.41 -15.97 -15.26
C ASP A 20 -6.89 -15.63 -15.01
N GLU A 21 -7.36 -15.85 -13.79
CA GLU A 21 -8.74 -15.57 -13.35
C GLU A 21 -8.85 -14.22 -12.61
N GLN A 22 -7.80 -13.40 -12.64
CA GLN A 22 -7.75 -12.11 -11.96
C GLN A 22 -8.13 -10.97 -12.91
N PHE A 23 -8.59 -9.88 -12.32
CA PHE A 23 -8.74 -8.64 -13.06
C PHE A 23 -7.40 -7.92 -13.15
N HIS A 24 -7.08 -7.44 -14.34
CA HIS A 24 -5.89 -6.61 -14.57
C HIS A 24 -6.29 -5.20 -14.99
N LEU A 25 -5.53 -4.22 -14.50
CA LEU A 25 -5.60 -2.84 -14.95
C LEU A 25 -4.51 -2.58 -15.98
N VAL A 26 -4.90 -2.31 -17.22
CA VAL A 26 -3.97 -1.96 -18.29
C VAL A 26 -4.11 -0.50 -18.65
N ILE A 27 -3.03 0.25 -18.53
CA ILE A 27 -2.95 1.66 -18.91
C ILE A 27 -1.94 1.80 -20.03
N GLN A 28 -2.35 2.46 -21.10
CA GLN A 28 -1.46 2.86 -22.17
C GLN A 28 -1.57 4.36 -22.37
N THR A 29 -0.43 5.04 -22.48
CA THR A 29 -0.38 6.44 -22.90
C THR A 29 0.43 6.58 -24.19
N TRP A 30 0.01 7.52 -25.02
CA TRP A 30 0.69 7.89 -26.26
C TRP A 30 0.69 9.42 -26.37
N GLY A 31 1.88 9.99 -26.57
CA GLY A 31 2.04 11.44 -26.57
C GLY A 31 3.40 11.90 -27.09
N PRO A 32 3.77 13.16 -26.83
CA PRO A 32 5.04 13.73 -27.31
C PRO A 32 6.28 12.99 -26.76
N ASP A 33 6.15 12.42 -25.57
CA ASP A 33 7.20 11.69 -24.85
C ASP A 33 7.28 10.21 -25.23
N GLY A 34 6.44 9.74 -26.16
CA GLY A 34 6.45 8.38 -26.67
C GLY A 34 5.22 7.57 -26.27
N LEU A 35 5.39 6.24 -26.25
CA LEU A 35 4.40 5.30 -25.78
C LEU A 35 4.83 4.73 -24.42
N ARG A 36 3.88 4.64 -23.51
CA ARG A 36 4.04 3.91 -22.25
C ARG A 36 2.95 2.87 -22.12
N LEU A 37 3.33 1.69 -21.62
CA LEU A 37 2.43 0.62 -21.21
C LEU A 37 2.68 0.31 -19.74
N GLN A 38 1.63 0.23 -18.97
CA GLN A 38 1.65 -0.23 -17.58
C GLN A 38 0.54 -1.24 -17.37
N VAL A 39 0.86 -2.29 -16.62
CA VAL A 39 -0.08 -3.33 -16.23
C VAL A 39 0.00 -3.46 -14.72
N ASP A 40 -1.14 -3.33 -14.06
CA ASP A 40 -1.28 -3.33 -12.60
C ASP A 40 -0.28 -2.36 -11.94
N ASP A 41 0.39 -2.80 -10.87
CA ASP A 41 1.43 -2.04 -10.15
C ASP A 41 2.85 -2.28 -10.70
N ALA A 42 2.99 -2.88 -11.88
CA ALA A 42 4.30 -3.10 -12.48
C ALA A 42 4.94 -1.78 -12.93
N GLU A 43 6.28 -1.76 -12.95
CA GLU A 43 7.04 -0.65 -13.51
C GLU A 43 6.64 -0.40 -14.98
N PRO A 44 6.34 0.84 -15.39
CA PRO A 44 5.94 1.12 -16.75
C PRO A 44 7.03 0.81 -17.78
N VAL A 45 6.62 0.25 -18.90
CA VAL A 45 7.48 0.05 -20.06
C VAL A 45 7.36 1.24 -21.00
N TRP A 46 8.49 1.86 -21.32
CA TRP A 46 8.59 3.02 -22.20
C TRP A 46 9.16 2.65 -23.56
N VAL A 47 8.56 3.21 -24.61
CA VAL A 47 9.10 3.22 -25.96
C VAL A 47 9.09 4.65 -26.48
N THR A 48 10.27 5.22 -26.63
CA THR A 48 10.48 6.61 -27.05
C THR A 48 10.91 6.71 -28.52
N ASP A 49 11.64 5.69 -28.99
CA ASP A 49 12.20 5.66 -30.35
C ASP A 49 11.23 5.02 -31.35
N GLY A 50 11.03 5.69 -32.50
CA GLY A 50 10.23 5.17 -33.60
C GLY A 50 8.71 5.19 -33.36
N VAL A 51 8.24 5.83 -32.29
CA VAL A 51 6.80 6.05 -32.04
C VAL A 51 6.31 7.19 -32.94
N SER A 52 5.28 6.90 -33.76
CA SER A 52 4.63 7.95 -34.57
C SER A 52 4.03 9.00 -33.65
N ARG A 53 4.25 10.28 -33.95
CA ARG A 53 3.56 11.41 -33.30
C ARG A 53 2.29 11.84 -34.02
N LEU A 54 1.95 11.15 -35.11
CA LEU A 54 0.79 11.42 -35.94
C LEU A 54 -0.25 10.30 -35.78
N PRO A 55 -1.54 10.64 -35.68
CA PRO A 55 -2.63 9.65 -35.73
C PRO A 55 -2.55 8.81 -37.01
N ARG A 56 -2.76 7.50 -36.89
CA ARG A 56 -2.55 6.51 -37.98
C ARG A 56 -3.61 6.61 -39.09
N ALA A 57 -4.89 6.50 -38.74
CA ALA A 57 -6.03 6.58 -39.64
C ALA A 57 -7.33 6.66 -38.83
N ALA A 58 -8.36 7.32 -39.37
CA ALA A 58 -9.71 7.29 -38.79
C ALA A 58 -10.37 5.93 -39.13
N VAL A 59 -10.31 5.00 -38.19
CA VAL A 59 -10.94 3.67 -38.29
C VAL A 59 -11.90 3.47 -37.12
N ALA A 60 -12.86 2.55 -37.28
CA ALA A 60 -13.74 2.17 -36.18
C ALA A 60 -12.90 1.56 -35.04
N MET A 61 -13.18 2.00 -33.82
CA MET A 61 -12.61 1.42 -32.61
C MET A 61 -13.28 0.08 -32.34
N VAL A 62 -12.48 -0.93 -32.03
CA VAL A 62 -12.93 -2.30 -31.78
C VAL A 62 -12.32 -2.80 -30.47
N PHE A 63 -13.12 -3.54 -29.69
CA PHE A 63 -12.70 -4.18 -28.45
C PHE A 63 -12.79 -5.69 -28.62
N GLY A 64 -11.76 -6.39 -28.14
CA GLY A 64 -11.72 -7.85 -28.14
C GLY A 64 -11.47 -8.52 -29.50
N ASP A 65 -11.32 -7.77 -30.59
CA ASP A 65 -10.90 -8.28 -31.90
C ASP A 65 -10.17 -7.18 -32.69
N LEU A 66 -9.16 -7.56 -33.48
CA LEU A 66 -8.62 -6.72 -34.54
C LEU A 66 -9.34 -7.06 -35.84
N SER A 67 -9.87 -6.05 -36.55
CA SER A 67 -10.66 -6.23 -37.77
C SER A 67 -9.96 -7.17 -38.77
N GLY A 68 -10.44 -8.41 -38.90
CA GLY A 68 -9.76 -9.47 -39.67
C GLY A 68 -9.74 -10.84 -39.00
N GLY A 69 -10.16 -10.95 -37.74
CA GLY A 69 -10.59 -12.21 -37.10
C GLY A 69 -9.50 -13.15 -36.60
N GLY A 70 -8.22 -12.72 -36.61
CA GLY A 70 -7.10 -13.55 -36.18
C GLY A 70 -6.63 -13.32 -34.73
N ALA A 71 -7.01 -12.21 -34.10
CA ALA A 71 -6.49 -11.82 -32.78
C ALA A 71 -7.65 -11.39 -31.87
N ARG A 72 -8.25 -12.37 -31.19
CA ARG A 72 -9.37 -12.16 -30.26
C ARG A 72 -8.89 -12.20 -28.83
N VAL A 73 -9.47 -11.36 -27.99
CA VAL A 73 -9.31 -11.43 -26.54
C VAL A 73 -10.42 -12.33 -25.98
N ALA A 74 -10.04 -13.34 -25.21
CA ALA A 74 -10.94 -14.18 -24.45
C ALA A 74 -10.88 -13.76 -22.97
N ALA A 75 -11.49 -12.62 -22.66
CA ALA A 75 -11.58 -12.07 -21.31
C ALA A 75 -12.83 -11.19 -21.19
N ASP A 76 -13.25 -10.95 -19.95
CA ASP A 76 -14.27 -9.94 -19.66
C ASP A 76 -13.63 -8.54 -19.58
N LEU A 77 -14.31 -7.54 -20.12
CA LEU A 77 -13.91 -6.14 -20.02
C LEU A 77 -14.89 -5.41 -19.10
N ALA A 78 -14.41 -4.95 -17.94
CA ALA A 78 -15.23 -4.24 -16.98
C ALA A 78 -15.38 -2.74 -17.31
N GLU A 79 -14.29 -2.09 -17.75
CA GLU A 79 -14.29 -0.65 -18.04
C GLU A 79 -13.21 -0.27 -19.05
N VAL A 80 -13.55 0.64 -19.97
CA VAL A 80 -12.61 1.22 -20.93
C VAL A 80 -12.78 2.73 -20.94
N ARG A 81 -11.69 3.47 -20.72
CA ARG A 81 -11.66 4.94 -20.73
C ARG A 81 -10.70 5.45 -21.80
N PHE A 82 -11.04 6.58 -22.40
CA PHE A 82 -10.18 7.30 -23.34
C PHE A 82 -10.00 8.74 -22.88
N TYR A 83 -8.79 9.22 -23.08
CA TYR A 83 -8.37 10.58 -22.80
C TYR A 83 -7.80 11.15 -24.10
N ASP A 84 -8.01 12.43 -24.35
CA ASP A 84 -7.52 13.14 -25.53
C ASP A 84 -6.09 13.67 -25.37
N GLU A 85 -5.51 13.48 -24.18
CA GLU A 85 -4.13 13.81 -23.85
C GLU A 85 -3.42 12.66 -23.10
N ALA A 86 -2.08 12.72 -23.11
CA ALA A 86 -1.27 11.81 -22.33
C ALA A 86 -1.32 12.22 -20.86
N LEU A 87 -1.93 11.37 -20.04
CA LEU A 87 -2.05 11.58 -18.59
C LEU A 87 -0.67 11.61 -17.92
N VAL A 88 -0.50 12.53 -16.97
CA VAL A 88 0.71 12.60 -16.13
C VAL A 88 0.64 11.59 -14.99
N ASP A 89 1.77 11.32 -14.32
CA ASP A 89 1.85 10.28 -13.28
C ASP A 89 0.81 10.44 -12.17
N ALA A 90 0.58 11.66 -11.68
CA ALA A 90 -0.40 11.92 -10.63
C ALA A 90 -1.85 11.62 -11.06
N GLU A 91 -2.19 11.90 -12.32
CA GLU A 91 -3.52 11.60 -12.88
C GLU A 91 -3.69 10.09 -13.06
N LEU A 92 -2.64 9.43 -13.55
CA LEU A 92 -2.61 7.98 -13.67
C LEU A 92 -2.76 7.30 -12.31
N ASP A 93 -2.07 7.77 -11.27
CA ASP A 93 -2.18 7.23 -9.92
C ASP A 93 -3.60 7.41 -9.36
N THR A 94 -4.23 8.56 -9.62
CA THR A 94 -5.63 8.84 -9.24
C THR A 94 -6.60 7.86 -9.93
N ILE A 95 -6.44 7.66 -11.24
CA ILE A 95 -7.30 6.75 -12.02
C ILE A 95 -7.06 5.28 -11.61
N ARG A 96 -5.81 4.90 -11.31
CA ARG A 96 -5.50 3.56 -10.80
C ARG A 96 -6.21 3.31 -9.47
N ALA A 97 -6.10 4.23 -8.52
CA ALA A 97 -6.76 4.10 -7.22
C ALA A 97 -8.29 3.99 -7.37
N GLU A 98 -8.89 4.82 -8.22
CA GLU A 98 -10.34 4.79 -8.47
C GLU A 98 -10.81 3.46 -9.08
N LEU A 99 -10.13 2.99 -10.14
CA LEU A 99 -10.51 1.74 -10.81
C LEU A 99 -10.24 0.52 -9.94
N ALA A 100 -9.18 0.57 -9.14
CA ALA A 100 -8.86 -0.47 -8.17
C ALA A 100 -9.92 -0.58 -7.08
N ASP A 101 -10.37 0.53 -6.51
CA ASP A 101 -11.45 0.53 -5.52
C ASP A 101 -12.77 0.02 -6.13
N LYS A 102 -13.15 0.57 -7.29
CA LYS A 102 -14.43 0.27 -7.95
C LYS A 102 -14.58 -1.19 -8.37
N HIS A 103 -13.54 -1.77 -8.95
CA HIS A 103 -13.57 -3.14 -9.47
C HIS A 103 -12.95 -4.15 -8.52
N GLY A 104 -12.57 -3.72 -7.31
CA GLY A 104 -11.90 -4.58 -6.35
C GLY A 104 -10.52 -5.05 -6.81
N LEU A 105 -9.89 -4.37 -7.78
CA LEU A 105 -8.46 -4.56 -8.13
C LEU A 105 -7.56 -4.04 -7.00
N GLY A 106 -8.16 -3.25 -6.11
CA GLY A 106 -7.68 -2.79 -4.82
C GLY A 106 -8.52 -3.33 -3.67
N GLN A 107 -9.14 -4.52 -3.81
CA GLN A 107 -9.01 -5.46 -2.69
C GLN A 107 -7.50 -5.67 -2.58
N GLY A 108 -6.85 -4.79 -1.82
CA GLY A 108 -5.50 -5.02 -1.38
C GLY A 108 -5.45 -6.47 -0.93
N VAL A 109 -4.25 -7.02 -0.91
CA VAL A 109 -4.00 -7.83 0.27
C VAL A 109 -4.50 -6.96 1.42
N VAL A 110 -5.62 -7.31 2.05
CA VAL A 110 -5.91 -6.89 3.41
C VAL A 110 -4.66 -7.39 4.06
N VAL A 111 -3.65 -6.53 4.23
CA VAL A 111 -2.40 -6.94 4.82
C VAL A 111 -2.88 -7.33 6.20
N PRO A 112 -2.95 -8.65 6.49
CA PRO A 112 -3.32 -9.02 7.84
C PRO A 112 -2.29 -8.30 8.71
N PRO A 113 -2.67 -7.79 9.90
CA PRO A 113 -1.70 -7.19 10.79
C PRO A 113 -0.47 -8.09 10.81
N PHE A 114 0.65 -7.58 10.31
CA PHE A 114 1.86 -8.37 10.22
C PHE A 114 2.51 -8.34 11.59
N SER A 115 3.01 -9.48 12.02
CA SER A 115 3.71 -9.58 13.29
C SER A 115 5.19 -9.34 13.08
N ILE A 116 5.83 -8.64 14.02
CA ILE A 116 7.29 -8.67 14.12
C ILE A 116 7.67 -10.05 14.67
N ILE A 117 8.43 -10.81 13.89
CA ILE A 117 9.00 -12.11 14.27
C ILE A 117 10.25 -11.88 15.12
N ALA A 118 11.12 -10.97 14.67
CA ALA A 118 12.37 -10.65 15.35
C ALA A 118 12.80 -9.22 15.04
N GLN A 119 13.50 -8.60 15.99
CA GLN A 119 14.19 -7.33 15.77
C GLN A 119 15.47 -7.30 16.60
N GLY A 120 16.46 -6.57 16.14
CA GLY A 120 17.73 -6.46 16.83
C GLY A 120 18.77 -5.68 16.06
N PHE A 121 20.02 -5.86 16.46
CA PHE A 121 21.17 -5.34 15.76
C PHE A 121 22.01 -6.50 15.23
N ASP A 122 22.48 -6.40 13.99
CA ASP A 122 23.38 -7.38 13.41
C ASP A 122 24.81 -7.27 13.98
N ALA A 123 25.73 -8.11 13.49
CA ALA A 123 27.12 -8.11 13.94
C ALA A 123 27.86 -6.79 13.67
N ASP A 124 27.39 -6.01 12.69
CA ASP A 124 27.92 -4.71 12.33
C ASP A 124 27.23 -3.58 13.10
N GLY A 125 26.23 -3.88 13.93
CA GLY A 125 25.50 -2.91 14.74
C GLY A 125 24.36 -2.19 14.01
N ARG A 126 23.90 -2.72 12.87
CA ARG A 126 22.76 -2.17 12.11
C ARG A 126 21.45 -2.77 12.58
N PHE A 127 20.42 -1.93 12.67
CA PHE A 127 19.09 -2.40 13.03
C PHE A 127 18.54 -3.32 11.94
N PHE A 128 17.90 -4.42 12.35
CA PHE A 128 17.10 -5.24 11.46
C PHE A 128 15.76 -5.57 12.11
N VAL A 129 14.77 -5.82 11.26
CA VAL A 129 13.45 -6.32 11.63
C VAL A 129 13.04 -7.41 10.67
N THR A 130 12.56 -8.52 11.21
CA THR A 130 11.96 -9.63 10.46
C THR A 130 10.48 -9.67 10.80
N ILE A 131 9.65 -9.74 9.77
CA ILE A 131 8.19 -9.73 9.87
C ILE A 131 7.59 -10.96 9.22
N GLU A 132 6.39 -11.33 9.66
CA GLU A 132 5.49 -12.17 8.86
C GLU A 132 5.09 -11.37 7.63
N SER A 133 5.34 -11.92 6.44
CA SER A 133 5.08 -11.22 5.18
C SER A 133 4.13 -11.98 4.28
N VAL A 134 3.41 -11.24 3.44
CA VAL A 134 2.62 -11.80 2.36
C VAL A 134 3.40 -11.66 1.06
N ALA A 135 3.62 -12.78 0.37
CA ALA A 135 4.31 -12.79 -0.91
C ALA A 135 3.66 -11.80 -1.90
N GLY A 136 4.48 -11.01 -2.59
CA GLY A 136 4.04 -9.97 -3.52
C GLY A 136 3.84 -8.58 -2.89
N VAL A 137 3.62 -8.49 -1.57
CA VAL A 137 3.47 -7.20 -0.86
C VAL A 137 4.82 -6.51 -0.70
N ARG A 138 4.85 -5.19 -0.94
CA ARG A 138 6.02 -4.36 -0.65
C ARG A 138 5.96 -3.88 0.79
N TYR A 139 7.07 -4.05 1.50
CA TYR A 139 7.25 -3.51 2.84
C TYR A 139 8.36 -2.47 2.82
N ARG A 140 8.16 -1.39 3.59
CA ARG A 140 9.09 -0.27 3.74
C ARG A 140 9.51 -0.15 5.20
N LEU A 141 10.81 0.08 5.41
CA LEU A 141 11.39 0.47 6.68
C LEU A 141 11.61 1.98 6.65
N LEU A 142 10.88 2.69 7.50
CA LEU A 142 10.99 4.11 7.70
C LEU A 142 11.81 4.38 8.97
N TYR A 143 12.51 5.50 8.98
CA TYR A 143 13.24 6.01 10.12
C TYR A 143 12.85 7.43 10.48
N LEU A 144 12.86 7.71 11.78
CA LEU A 144 12.74 9.05 12.34
C LEU A 144 13.93 9.34 13.26
N SER A 145 14.53 10.53 13.10
CA SER A 145 15.60 11.01 13.96
C SER A 145 15.11 11.18 15.41
N PRO A 146 15.96 10.96 16.44
CA PRO A 146 15.63 11.27 17.82
C PRO A 146 15.28 12.75 18.03
N GLU A 147 15.81 13.62 17.19
CA GLU A 147 15.56 15.07 17.20
C GLU A 147 14.21 15.44 16.55
N GLY A 148 13.47 14.46 16.04
CA GLY A 148 12.22 14.64 15.30
C GLY A 148 12.43 14.89 13.81
N GLY A 149 11.37 15.30 13.12
CA GLY A 149 11.34 15.53 11.67
C GLY A 149 10.34 14.65 10.95
N GLU A 150 10.60 14.38 9.67
CA GLU A 150 9.74 13.54 8.83
C GLU A 150 10.26 12.10 8.77
N TRP A 151 9.33 11.15 8.71
CA TRP A 151 9.66 9.75 8.45
C TRP A 151 10.29 9.60 7.08
N THR A 152 11.49 9.05 7.05
CA THR A 152 12.25 8.84 5.81
C THR A 152 12.32 7.35 5.52
N GLU A 153 11.96 6.94 4.31
CA GLU A 153 12.22 5.57 3.86
C GLU A 153 13.73 5.32 3.77
N ILE A 154 14.20 4.31 4.49
CA ILE A 154 15.61 3.92 4.52
C ILE A 154 15.85 2.57 3.86
N ALA A 155 14.85 1.70 3.80
CA ALA A 155 14.91 0.45 3.04
C ALA A 155 13.51 0.00 2.60
N SER A 156 13.43 -0.78 1.52
CA SER A 156 12.20 -1.46 1.14
C SER A 156 12.47 -2.72 0.34
N ALA A 157 11.54 -3.66 0.41
CA ALA A 157 11.60 -4.92 -0.33
C ALA A 157 10.20 -5.48 -0.60
N ARG A 158 10.05 -6.19 -1.72
CA ARG A 158 8.87 -7.04 -1.96
C ARG A 158 9.12 -8.41 -1.36
N ALA A 159 8.16 -8.87 -0.56
CA ALA A 159 8.24 -10.18 0.06
C ALA A 159 8.12 -11.29 -0.99
N GLY A 160 9.04 -12.25 -0.95
CA GLY A 160 9.00 -13.45 -1.79
C GLY A 160 8.35 -14.67 -1.11
N GLY A 161 7.97 -14.55 0.16
CA GLY A 161 7.47 -15.66 0.97
C GLY A 161 6.80 -15.21 2.27
N ALA A 162 6.71 -16.12 3.24
CA ALA A 162 6.03 -15.90 4.51
C ALA A 162 6.82 -15.04 5.52
N GLU A 163 8.09 -14.77 5.24
CA GLU A 163 8.94 -13.92 6.08
C GLU A 163 9.77 -12.96 5.20
N LEU A 164 9.99 -11.76 5.73
CA LEU A 164 10.85 -10.76 5.12
C LEU A 164 11.67 -10.07 6.20
N THR A 165 12.97 -9.92 5.95
CA THR A 165 13.88 -9.12 6.78
C THR A 165 14.21 -7.81 6.07
N LEU A 166 14.01 -6.70 6.78
CA LEU A 166 14.47 -5.38 6.39
C LEU A 166 15.59 -4.94 7.34
N ALA A 167 16.64 -4.34 6.81
CA ALA A 167 17.77 -3.85 7.57
C ALA A 167 18.02 -2.38 7.28
N ASP A 168 18.45 -1.65 8.30
CA ASP A 168 18.90 -0.27 8.15
C ASP A 168 20.24 -0.24 7.40
N PRO A 169 20.32 0.38 6.21
CA PRO A 169 21.56 0.42 5.44
C PRO A 169 22.57 1.44 5.96
N ARG A 170 22.19 2.30 6.91
CA ARG A 170 23.04 3.40 7.40
C ARG A 170 24.16 2.88 8.31
N ASP A 171 25.08 3.78 8.66
CA ASP A 171 26.17 3.45 9.54
C ASP A 171 25.67 3.15 10.97
N PRO A 172 26.27 2.16 11.64
CA PRO A 172 25.87 1.75 12.98
C PRO A 172 26.07 2.86 14.01
N GLY A 173 25.22 2.89 15.04
CA GLY A 173 25.28 3.87 16.13
C GLY A 173 24.40 5.12 15.94
N VAL A 174 23.65 5.20 14.84
CA VAL A 174 22.62 6.23 14.64
C VAL A 174 21.39 5.86 15.46
N ALA A 175 21.17 6.55 16.58
CA ALA A 175 19.95 6.41 17.37
C ALA A 175 18.74 6.90 16.56
N GLY A 176 17.56 6.31 16.78
CA GLY A 176 16.29 6.82 16.25
C GLY A 176 15.20 5.76 16.27
N PHE A 177 14.08 6.08 15.64
CA PHE A 177 12.88 5.26 15.63
C PHE A 177 12.70 4.58 14.28
N TYR A 178 12.11 3.39 14.29
CA TYR A 178 11.83 2.61 13.09
C TYR A 178 10.35 2.30 12.98
N LEU A 179 9.81 2.37 11.77
CA LEU A 179 8.43 2.00 11.46
C LEU A 179 8.45 1.11 10.23
N VAL A 180 7.76 -0.03 10.30
CA VAL A 180 7.52 -0.88 9.12
C VAL A 180 6.13 -0.57 8.59
N VAL A 181 6.03 -0.36 7.29
CA VAL A 181 4.76 -0.10 6.60
C VAL A 181 4.63 -1.09 5.45
N ALA A 182 3.45 -1.68 5.28
CA ALA A 182 3.11 -2.47 4.10
C ALA A 182 2.39 -1.58 3.09
N ASP A 183 2.87 -1.53 1.85
CA ASP A 183 2.19 -0.82 0.77
C ASP A 183 1.19 -1.75 0.10
N ALA A 184 -0.08 -1.41 0.27
CA ALA A 184 -1.19 -1.98 -0.50
C ALA A 184 -1.66 -1.06 -1.64
N GLY A 185 -0.81 -0.13 -2.11
CA GLY A 185 -1.14 0.75 -3.25
C GLY A 185 -2.06 1.94 -2.94
N GLY A 186 -2.09 2.41 -1.69
CA GLY A 186 -2.84 3.61 -1.29
C GLY A 186 -1.94 4.65 -0.59
N ALA A 187 -2.37 5.92 -0.60
CA ALA A 187 -1.72 6.97 0.17
C ALA A 187 -1.51 6.52 1.62
N LEU A 188 -0.32 6.82 2.16
CA LEU A 188 0.02 6.59 3.57
C LEU A 188 -1.16 7.04 4.43
N PRO A 189 -1.78 6.17 5.25
CA PRO A 189 -2.65 6.69 6.28
C PRO A 189 -1.79 7.63 7.14
N PRO A 190 -2.30 8.81 7.54
CA PRO A 190 -1.64 9.64 8.54
C PRO A 190 -1.72 8.88 9.87
N LEU A 191 -0.88 7.87 10.02
CA LEU A 191 -0.65 7.17 11.27
C LEU A 191 0.53 7.87 11.90
N GLU A 192 0.25 8.77 12.83
CA GLU A 192 1.26 9.17 13.78
C GLU A 192 1.67 7.90 14.57
N PRO A 193 2.94 7.51 14.53
CA PRO A 193 3.35 6.22 15.06
C PRO A 193 3.37 6.28 16.58
N PHE A 194 2.38 5.63 17.18
CA PHE A 194 2.48 5.13 18.52
C PHE A 194 2.57 3.61 18.47
N ALA A 195 3.44 3.04 19.30
CA ALA A 195 3.47 1.60 19.51
C ALA A 195 2.51 1.26 20.65
N ILE A 196 1.74 0.17 20.52
CA ILE A 196 1.08 -0.42 21.69
C ILE A 196 2.17 -1.13 22.50
N LEU A 197 2.48 -0.60 23.67
CA LEU A 197 3.50 -1.14 24.58
C LEU A 197 2.97 -2.32 25.38
N GLY A 198 1.66 -2.37 25.59
CA GLY A 198 1.00 -3.48 26.26
C GLY A 198 -0.46 -3.19 26.57
N GLY A 199 -1.13 -4.15 27.17
CA GLY A 199 -2.49 -4.00 27.66
C GLY A 199 -2.85 -5.10 28.62
N GLY A 200 -3.89 -4.87 29.42
CA GLY A 200 -4.31 -5.82 30.45
C GLY A 200 -5.57 -5.37 31.16
N PHE A 201 -5.81 -5.93 32.34
CA PHE A 201 -6.93 -5.56 33.20
C PHE A 201 -6.41 -5.03 34.52
N SER A 202 -6.90 -3.86 34.96
CA SER A 202 -6.52 -3.21 36.22
C SER A 202 -7.51 -3.51 37.37
N GLY A 203 -8.51 -4.36 37.13
CA GLY A 203 -9.51 -4.77 38.11
C GLY A 203 -10.64 -5.56 37.44
N PRO A 204 -11.68 -5.99 38.19
CA PRO A 204 -12.83 -6.65 37.61
C PRO A 204 -13.56 -5.69 36.67
N GLY A 205 -13.43 -5.94 35.36
CA GLY A 205 -14.14 -5.21 34.32
C GLY A 205 -13.45 -3.99 33.75
N GLN A 206 -12.23 -3.63 34.18
CA GLN A 206 -11.49 -2.51 33.61
C GLN A 206 -10.32 -3.03 32.78
N GLY A 207 -10.32 -2.71 31.48
CA GLY A 207 -9.22 -2.97 30.55
C GLY A 207 -8.36 -1.72 30.39
N TYR A 208 -7.08 -1.90 30.07
CA TYR A 208 -6.19 -0.80 29.72
C TYR A 208 -5.27 -1.17 28.55
N VAL A 209 -4.88 -0.14 27.80
CA VAL A 209 -3.89 -0.20 26.72
C VAL A 209 -2.87 0.90 27.00
N VAL A 210 -1.59 0.53 27.05
CA VAL A 210 -0.48 1.47 27.14
C VAL A 210 0.07 1.67 25.75
N VAL A 211 0.19 2.91 25.33
CA VAL A 211 0.82 3.29 24.07
C VAL A 211 2.00 4.19 24.30
N GLN A 212 3.04 4.03 23.49
CA GLN A 212 4.13 4.98 23.40
C GLN A 212 3.61 6.25 22.76
N SER A 213 3.73 7.39 23.45
CA SER A 213 3.08 8.62 23.04
C SER A 213 4.03 9.78 22.82
N VAL A 214 3.58 10.75 22.02
CA VAL A 214 4.22 12.05 21.83
C VAL A 214 3.48 13.07 22.70
N PRO A 215 4.17 13.77 23.62
CA PRO A 215 3.54 14.81 24.44
C PRO A 215 2.80 15.85 23.59
N GLY A 216 1.56 16.15 23.96
CA GLY A 216 0.68 17.08 23.24
C GLY A 216 -0.23 16.43 22.20
N HIS A 217 0.00 15.15 21.84
CA HIS A 217 -0.85 14.42 20.89
C HIS A 217 -1.99 13.69 21.59
N THR A 218 -3.13 13.57 20.90
CA THR A 218 -4.32 12.95 21.46
C THR A 218 -4.50 11.54 20.94
N TYR A 219 -4.75 10.60 21.85
CA TYR A 219 -4.94 9.20 21.53
C TYR A 219 -6.35 8.78 21.91
N VAL A 220 -6.99 7.98 21.06
CA VAL A 220 -8.38 7.55 21.22
C VAL A 220 -8.44 6.03 21.22
N LEU A 221 -9.01 5.45 22.28
CA LEU A 221 -9.30 4.03 22.36
C LEU A 221 -10.72 3.78 21.85
N LEU A 222 -10.81 2.90 20.86
CA LEU A 222 -12.05 2.51 20.23
C LEU A 222 -12.30 1.02 20.49
N LYS A 223 -13.55 0.66 20.76
CA LYS A 223 -14.01 -0.69 21.07
C LYS A 223 -15.09 -1.15 20.09
N LYS A 224 -15.11 -2.45 19.83
CA LYS A 224 -16.21 -3.12 19.11
C LYS A 224 -16.41 -4.54 19.64
N THR A 225 -17.63 -5.05 19.60
CA THR A 225 -17.99 -6.38 20.15
C THR A 225 -17.93 -7.52 19.13
N ALA A 226 -17.76 -7.21 17.84
CA ALA A 226 -17.55 -8.18 16.77
C ALA A 226 -16.80 -7.55 15.60
N LEU A 227 -15.83 -8.24 14.98
CA LEU A 227 -15.07 -7.68 13.85
C LEU A 227 -15.96 -7.36 12.63
N GLY A 228 -16.95 -8.22 12.33
CA GLY A 228 -17.76 -8.13 11.11
C GLY A 228 -19.04 -7.28 11.16
N VAL A 229 -19.49 -6.80 12.33
CA VAL A 229 -20.80 -6.12 12.47
C VAL A 229 -20.73 -4.99 13.49
N GLY A 230 -21.22 -3.79 13.14
CA GLY A 230 -21.33 -2.61 14.03
C GLY A 230 -20.29 -1.51 13.76
N GLU A 231 -20.42 -0.39 14.46
CA GLU A 231 -19.46 0.73 14.40
C GLU A 231 -18.42 0.63 15.52
N TRP A 232 -17.26 1.26 15.31
CA TRP A 232 -16.28 1.45 16.37
C TRP A 232 -16.76 2.54 17.31
N VAL A 233 -16.82 2.23 18.61
CA VAL A 233 -17.28 3.17 19.64
C VAL A 233 -16.09 3.67 20.43
N GLU A 234 -15.98 4.99 20.61
CA GLU A 234 -14.98 5.59 21.50
C GLU A 234 -15.29 5.22 22.95
N VAL A 235 -14.27 4.68 23.64
CA VAL A 235 -14.34 4.30 25.05
C VAL A 235 -13.38 5.08 25.92
N ASP A 236 -12.30 5.63 25.35
CA ASP A 236 -11.42 6.55 26.05
C ASP A 236 -10.68 7.49 25.09
N ARG A 237 -10.22 8.61 25.63
CA ARG A 237 -9.45 9.64 24.94
C ARG A 237 -8.49 10.32 25.91
N ALA A 238 -7.21 10.33 25.56
CA ALA A 238 -6.17 10.93 26.38
C ALA A 238 -5.19 11.74 25.53
N THR A 239 -4.98 13.01 25.89
CA THR A 239 -3.84 13.78 25.39
C THR A 239 -2.61 13.43 26.22
N ALA A 240 -1.57 12.95 25.54
CA ALA A 240 -0.35 12.53 26.21
C ALA A 240 0.40 13.72 26.81
N ASP A 241 0.90 13.54 28.03
CA ASP A 241 1.77 14.47 28.74
C ASP A 241 3.22 13.98 28.80
N GLY A 242 3.47 12.74 28.38
CA GLY A 242 4.75 12.06 28.47
C GLY A 242 5.01 11.04 27.35
N PRO A 243 6.10 10.27 27.46
CA PRO A 243 6.52 9.29 26.45
C PRO A 243 5.61 8.05 26.38
N GLU A 244 4.70 7.88 27.33
CA GLU A 244 3.68 6.85 27.35
C GLU A 244 2.36 7.45 27.80
N THR A 245 1.26 6.98 27.22
CA THR A 245 -0.08 7.28 27.70
C THR A 245 -0.87 6.00 27.86
N THR A 246 -1.78 5.98 28.84
CA THR A 246 -2.63 4.83 29.12
C THR A 246 -4.06 5.19 28.80
N LEU A 247 -4.71 4.37 27.98
CA LEU A 247 -6.13 4.44 27.68
C LEU A 247 -6.84 3.30 28.38
N THR A 248 -8.04 3.54 28.90
CA THR A 248 -8.79 2.62 29.76
C THR A 248 -10.20 2.38 29.25
N ASP A 249 -10.59 1.12 29.15
CA ASP A 249 -11.99 0.73 28.97
C ASP A 249 -12.58 0.42 30.36
N PRO A 250 -13.44 1.30 30.92
CA PRO A 250 -14.02 1.09 32.25
C PRO A 250 -15.00 -0.09 32.29
N ASP A 251 -15.52 -0.51 31.13
CA ASP A 251 -16.55 -1.53 30.97
C ASP A 251 -16.07 -2.68 30.07
N ALA A 252 -14.82 -3.12 30.25
CA ALA A 252 -14.23 -4.30 29.61
C ALA A 252 -14.85 -5.64 30.12
N THR A 253 -16.11 -5.62 30.56
CA THR A 253 -16.87 -6.81 30.96
C THR A 253 -17.61 -7.41 29.77
N GLY A 254 -17.46 -8.72 29.53
CA GLY A 254 -18.23 -9.44 28.51
C GLY A 254 -17.39 -10.40 27.65
N PRO A 255 -18.03 -11.11 26.70
CA PRO A 255 -17.31 -11.91 25.71
C PRO A 255 -16.46 -11.01 24.78
N THR A 256 -15.46 -11.61 24.15
CA THR A 256 -14.44 -11.03 23.24
C THR A 256 -14.77 -9.62 22.71
N ALA A 257 -13.98 -8.63 23.13
CA ALA A 257 -14.00 -7.29 22.57
C ALA A 257 -12.74 -7.05 21.71
N PHE A 258 -12.88 -6.25 20.68
CA PHE A 258 -11.80 -5.82 19.80
C PHE A 258 -11.51 -4.35 20.07
N TYR A 259 -10.23 -4.02 20.18
CA TYR A 259 -9.76 -2.68 20.47
C TYR A 259 -8.88 -2.19 19.34
N ARG A 260 -8.98 -0.89 19.03
CA ARG A 260 -8.01 -0.16 18.21
C ARG A 260 -7.71 1.16 18.89
N VAL A 261 -6.50 1.66 18.70
CA VAL A 261 -6.12 3.01 19.13
C VAL A 261 -5.92 3.85 17.87
N LEU A 262 -6.23 5.14 17.93
CA LEU A 262 -5.92 6.13 16.92
C LEU A 262 -5.12 7.27 17.56
N GLY A 263 -4.15 7.83 16.84
CA GLY A 263 -3.53 9.12 17.15
C GLY A 263 -4.21 10.20 16.33
N GLU A 264 -4.55 11.32 16.95
CA GLU A 264 -5.13 12.53 16.37
C GLU A 264 -4.18 13.74 16.46
#